data_AF-A0A424SRZ2-F1
#
_entry.id   AF-A0A424SRZ2-F1
#
_cell.length_a   1.000
_cell.length_b   1.000
_cell.length_c   1.000
_cell.angle_alpha   90.00
_cell.angle_beta   90.00
_cell.angle_gamma   90.00
#
_symmetry.space_group_name_H-M   'P 1'
#
loop_
_entity.id
_entity.type
_entity.pdbx_description
1 polymer ?
#
loop_
_entity_poly.entity_id
_entity_poly.type
_entity_poly.pdbx_seq_one_letter_code
_entity_poly.pdbx_strand_id
1 'polypeptide(L)'
;MKYLLFFFIFIISIKSFGQSPDYGLKVFKKANCNSCHQWHGDGGGSYGGAAASIRDTGLDKEGLKQIVECGRPGTNMPYFSKQAYKDDRCFGLTFTDFEGDNKNRPLPARQMLNERQIKALINFIVDDIKGKSITKDYCLRFFGKPSRVCEEL
;
A
#
# COMPACT_ATOMS: atom_id res chain seq x y z
N MET A 1 17.22 61.41 21.85
CA MET A 1 17.66 60.47 20.80
C MET A 1 16.80 59.23 20.88
N LYS A 2 15.94 58.99 19.87
CA LYS A 2 14.96 57.89 19.82
C LYS A 2 15.65 56.62 19.30
N TYR A 3 15.66 55.55 20.09
CA TYR A 3 16.10 54.23 19.65
C TYR A 3 14.96 53.55 18.89
N LEU A 4 15.15 53.34 17.60
CA LEU A 4 14.22 52.63 16.73
C LEU A 4 14.62 51.14 16.74
N LEU A 5 13.92 50.31 17.51
CA LEU A 5 14.08 48.86 17.48
C LEU A 5 13.47 48.32 16.18
N PHE A 6 14.31 47.91 15.24
CA PHE A 6 13.89 47.14 14.07
C PHE A 6 13.66 45.68 14.47
N PHE A 7 12.40 45.29 14.66
CA PHE A 7 11.99 43.89 14.78
C PHE A 7 12.08 43.22 13.40
N PHE A 8 13.16 42.49 13.16
CA PHE A 8 13.30 41.61 11.99
C PHE A 8 12.36 40.41 12.19
N ILE A 9 11.17 40.44 11.59
CA ILE A 9 10.27 39.29 11.53
C ILE A 9 10.90 38.27 10.58
N PHE A 10 11.56 37.27 11.15
CA PHE A 10 12.08 36.12 10.42
C PHE A 10 10.88 35.25 9.99
N ILE A 11 10.43 35.41 8.75
CA ILE A 11 9.43 34.53 8.15
C ILE A 11 10.09 33.17 7.94
N ILE A 12 9.96 32.29 8.92
CA ILE A 12 10.37 30.88 8.80
C ILE A 12 9.42 30.24 7.79
N SER A 13 9.91 30.02 6.57
CA SER A 13 9.18 29.31 5.53
C SER A 13 8.92 27.88 6.03
N ILE A 14 7.69 27.61 6.45
CA ILE A 14 7.24 26.27 6.86
C ILE A 14 7.33 25.40 5.61
N LYS A 15 8.39 24.60 5.49
CA LYS A 15 8.45 23.57 4.46
C LYS A 15 7.32 22.59 4.73
N SER A 16 6.27 22.66 3.93
CA SER A 16 5.22 21.66 3.90
C SER A 16 5.89 20.30 3.70
N PHE A 17 5.79 19.42 4.70
CA PHE A 17 6.32 18.06 4.66
C PHE A 17 5.44 17.22 3.74
N GLY A 18 5.50 17.50 2.43
CA GLY A 18 4.91 16.65 1.41
C GLY A 18 5.50 15.25 1.50
N GLN A 19 4.65 14.22 1.33
CA GLN A 19 5.15 12.87 1.18
C GLN A 19 6.08 12.81 -0.05
N SER A 20 7.21 12.11 0.08
CA SER A 20 8.02 11.73 -1.08
C SER A 20 7.11 11.10 -2.14
N PRO A 21 7.23 11.48 -3.43
CA PRO A 21 6.36 10.95 -4.50
C PRO A 21 6.23 9.42 -4.49
N ASP A 22 7.31 8.73 -4.12
CA ASP A 22 7.35 7.26 -4.07
C ASP A 22 7.03 6.66 -2.69
N TYR A 23 6.41 7.41 -1.77
CA TYR A 23 6.10 6.86 -0.44
C TYR A 23 5.15 5.65 -0.52
N GLY A 24 4.15 5.68 -1.41
CA GLY A 24 3.26 4.54 -1.63
C GLY A 24 4.00 3.30 -2.16
N LEU A 25 4.89 3.47 -3.14
CA LEU A 25 5.78 2.41 -3.63
C LEU A 25 6.68 1.84 -2.52
N LYS A 26 7.23 2.70 -1.65
CA LYS A 26 8.01 2.24 -0.48
C LYS A 26 7.15 1.42 0.46
N VAL A 27 5.89 1.81 0.68
CA VAL A 27 4.94 1.02 1.49
C VAL A 27 4.63 -0.31 0.81
N PHE A 28 4.38 -0.34 -0.50
CA PHE A 28 4.11 -1.56 -1.27
C PHE A 28 5.22 -2.61 -1.08
N LYS A 29 6.49 -2.19 -1.16
CA LYS A 29 7.65 -3.06 -0.90
C LYS A 29 7.79 -3.42 0.58
N LYS A 30 7.64 -2.45 1.49
CA LYS A 30 7.78 -2.68 2.94
C LYS A 30 6.72 -3.66 3.47
N ALA A 31 5.50 -3.58 2.94
CA ALA A 31 4.40 -4.48 3.24
C ALA A 31 4.54 -5.84 2.52
N ASN A 32 5.59 -6.01 1.71
CA ASN A 32 5.89 -7.21 0.93
C ASN A 32 4.75 -7.59 -0.04
N CYS A 33 4.00 -6.62 -0.55
CA CYS A 33 2.92 -6.87 -1.52
C CYS A 33 3.49 -7.49 -2.81
N ASN A 34 4.69 -7.07 -3.20
CA ASN A 34 5.41 -7.52 -4.38
C ASN A 34 5.91 -8.98 -4.31
N SER A 35 5.87 -9.65 -3.15
CA SER A 35 6.20 -11.08 -3.12
C SER A 35 5.12 -11.94 -3.77
N CYS A 36 3.88 -11.44 -3.77
CA CYS A 36 2.74 -12.13 -4.35
C CYS A 36 2.30 -11.45 -5.65
N HIS A 37 2.14 -10.12 -5.62
CA HIS A 37 1.69 -9.34 -6.78
C HIS A 37 2.80 -8.97 -7.76
N GLN A 38 4.04 -9.38 -7.47
CA GLN A 38 5.24 -9.10 -8.26
C GLN A 38 5.57 -7.61 -8.38
N TRP A 39 6.69 -7.29 -9.02
CA TRP A 39 7.09 -5.90 -9.25
C TRP A 39 6.18 -5.20 -10.28
N HIS A 40 5.68 -5.96 -11.24
CA HIS A 40 4.83 -5.46 -12.33
C HIS A 40 3.35 -5.39 -11.93
N GLY A 41 2.91 -6.02 -10.84
CA GLY A 41 1.53 -5.90 -10.35
C GLY A 41 0.53 -6.87 -10.99
N ASP A 42 0.95 -7.73 -11.94
CA ASP A 42 0.04 -8.69 -12.60
C ASP A 42 -0.21 -9.94 -11.75
N GLY A 43 0.49 -10.08 -10.62
CA GLY A 43 0.39 -11.28 -9.79
C GLY A 43 0.95 -12.52 -10.47
N GLY A 44 0.27 -13.65 -10.29
CA GLY A 44 0.73 -14.97 -10.73
C GLY A 44 1.21 -15.86 -9.57
N GLY A 45 1.96 -16.91 -9.92
CA GLY A 45 2.45 -17.90 -8.97
C GLY A 45 3.35 -17.28 -7.90
N SER A 46 3.04 -17.54 -6.62
CA SER A 46 3.79 -17.05 -5.47
C SER A 46 3.73 -18.05 -4.31
N TYR A 47 4.52 -17.82 -3.26
CA TYR A 47 4.45 -18.61 -2.03
C TYR A 47 3.06 -18.59 -1.36
N GLY A 48 2.24 -17.57 -1.64
CA GLY A 48 0.85 -17.48 -1.16
C GLY A 48 -0.18 -18.10 -2.12
N GLY A 49 0.23 -18.84 -3.15
CA GLY A 49 -0.63 -19.29 -4.24
C GLY A 49 -0.62 -18.32 -5.42
N ALA A 50 -1.64 -18.40 -6.28
CA ALA A 50 -1.77 -17.51 -7.43
C ALA A 50 -2.40 -16.17 -7.02
N ALA A 51 -1.57 -15.12 -6.97
CA ALA A 51 -2.05 -13.77 -6.67
C ALA A 51 -2.79 -13.19 -7.87
N ALA A 52 -3.88 -12.46 -7.61
CA ALA A 52 -4.61 -11.75 -8.64
C ALA A 52 -3.80 -10.56 -9.19
N SER A 53 -4.06 -10.20 -10.45
CA SER A 53 -3.57 -8.97 -11.05
C SER A 53 -4.18 -7.76 -10.37
N ILE A 54 -3.32 -6.88 -9.85
CA ILE A 54 -3.73 -5.56 -9.35
C ILE A 54 -4.06 -4.64 -10.54
N ARG A 55 -3.44 -4.86 -11.71
CA ARG A 55 -3.72 -4.04 -12.91
C ARG A 55 -5.15 -4.23 -13.38
N ASP A 56 -5.67 -5.45 -13.30
CA ASP A 56 -6.99 -5.83 -13.81
C ASP A 56 -8.09 -5.75 -12.74
N THR A 57 -7.78 -5.24 -11.55
CA THR A 57 -8.76 -5.20 -10.45
C THR A 57 -9.93 -4.27 -10.76
N GLY A 58 -11.15 -4.78 -10.55
CA GLY A 58 -12.37 -3.97 -10.61
C GLY A 58 -12.58 -3.07 -9.38
N LEU A 59 -11.85 -3.29 -8.28
CA LEU A 59 -12.08 -2.61 -7.01
C LEU A 59 -11.76 -1.12 -7.07
N ASP A 60 -12.66 -0.27 -6.57
CA ASP A 60 -12.42 1.15 -6.33
C ASP A 60 -11.49 1.38 -5.13
N LYS A 61 -11.29 2.65 -4.77
CA LYS A 61 -10.35 3.04 -3.71
C LYS A 61 -10.76 2.47 -2.36
N GLU A 62 -12.06 2.49 -2.07
CA GLU A 62 -12.68 2.02 -0.84
C GLU A 62 -12.58 0.50 -0.74
N GLY A 63 -12.87 -0.22 -1.83
CA GLY A 63 -12.70 -1.67 -1.92
C GLY A 63 -11.24 -2.09 -1.75
N LEU A 64 -10.29 -1.39 -2.39
CA LEU A 64 -8.86 -1.61 -2.21
C LEU A 64 -8.43 -1.38 -0.76
N LYS A 65 -8.90 -0.29 -0.14
CA LYS A 65 -8.64 -0.01 1.28
C LYS A 65 -9.16 -1.13 2.17
N GLN A 66 -10.39 -1.60 1.95
CA GLN A 66 -10.99 -2.66 2.75
C GLN A 66 -10.18 -3.95 2.66
N ILE A 67 -9.79 -4.42 1.47
CA ILE A 67 -9.01 -5.67 1.34
C ILE A 67 -7.57 -5.53 1.87
N VAL A 68 -6.98 -4.34 1.84
CA VAL A 68 -5.66 -4.11 2.46
C VAL A 68 -5.78 -4.08 3.98
N GLU A 69 -6.79 -3.41 4.51
CA GLU A 69 -7.00 -3.35 5.96
C GLU A 69 -7.32 -4.73 6.55
N CYS A 70 -8.23 -5.45 5.89
CA CYS A 70 -8.85 -6.67 6.39
C CYS A 70 -8.27 -7.97 5.80
N GLY A 71 -7.38 -7.89 4.82
CA GLY A 71 -6.97 -9.07 4.06
C GLY A 71 -8.15 -9.70 3.32
N ARG A 72 -7.97 -10.94 2.88
CA ARG A 72 -9.04 -11.72 2.25
C ARG A 72 -9.19 -13.07 2.97
N PRO A 73 -10.26 -13.26 3.77
CA PRO A 73 -10.57 -14.53 4.41
C PRO A 73 -10.49 -15.72 3.44
N GLY A 74 -9.98 -16.86 3.93
CA GLY A 74 -9.80 -18.07 3.11
C GLY A 74 -8.68 -17.99 2.06
N THR A 75 -7.87 -16.93 2.07
CA THR A 75 -6.72 -16.76 1.18
C THR A 75 -5.46 -16.41 1.98
N ASN A 76 -4.32 -16.40 1.30
CA ASN A 76 -3.04 -15.98 1.90
C ASN A 76 -2.81 -14.46 1.86
N MET A 77 -3.77 -13.64 1.40
CA MET A 77 -3.64 -12.18 1.49
C MET A 77 -3.93 -11.72 2.92
N PRO A 78 -2.92 -11.25 3.67
CA PRO A 78 -3.08 -10.98 5.09
C PRO A 78 -3.79 -9.64 5.35
N TYR A 79 -4.27 -9.44 6.57
CA TYR A 79 -4.74 -8.13 7.03
C TYR A 79 -3.56 -7.26 7.47
N PHE A 80 -3.57 -5.99 7.07
CA PHE A 80 -2.48 -5.06 7.38
C PHE A 80 -2.84 -4.02 8.45
N SER A 81 -4.10 -3.92 8.87
CA SER A 81 -4.53 -3.01 9.92
C SER A 81 -4.53 -3.67 11.30
N LYS A 82 -4.03 -2.96 12.32
CA LYS A 82 -4.16 -3.39 13.72
C LYS A 82 -5.60 -3.35 14.24
N GLN A 83 -6.53 -2.75 13.50
CA GLN A 83 -7.96 -2.69 13.84
C GLN A 83 -8.78 -3.73 13.10
N ALA A 84 -8.17 -4.54 12.22
CA ALA A 84 -8.89 -5.57 11.48
C ALA A 84 -9.56 -6.56 12.45
N TYR A 85 -10.85 -6.82 12.21
CA TYR A 85 -11.69 -7.80 12.94
C TYR A 85 -11.82 -7.61 14.45
N LYS A 86 -11.46 -6.42 14.99
CA LYS A 86 -11.78 -6.05 16.38
C LYS A 86 -13.23 -5.58 16.55
N ASP A 87 -13.82 -5.13 15.45
CA ASP A 87 -15.23 -4.78 15.28
C ASP A 87 -15.64 -5.23 13.87
N ASP A 88 -16.87 -4.92 13.48
CA ASP A 88 -17.53 -5.37 12.25
C ASP A 88 -17.09 -4.64 10.98
N ARG A 89 -16.08 -3.75 11.04
CA ARG A 89 -15.61 -2.99 9.85
C ARG A 89 -15.12 -3.87 8.70
N CYS A 90 -14.66 -5.08 9.01
CA CYS A 90 -14.10 -6.01 8.04
C CYS A 90 -15.19 -6.96 7.53
N PHE A 91 -15.87 -6.53 6.47
CA PHE A 91 -16.95 -7.30 5.82
C PHE A 91 -18.14 -7.64 6.73
N GLY A 92 -18.38 -6.85 7.79
CA GLY A 92 -19.39 -7.17 8.80
C GLY A 92 -18.95 -8.26 9.79
N LEU A 93 -17.67 -8.65 9.77
CA LEU A 93 -17.13 -9.77 10.55
C LEU A 93 -16.11 -9.30 11.58
N THR A 94 -16.04 -10.06 12.65
CA THR A 94 -15.09 -9.98 13.75
C THR A 94 -14.31 -11.29 13.86
N PHE A 95 -13.32 -11.36 14.75
CA PHE A 95 -12.57 -12.60 14.95
C PHE A 95 -13.37 -13.74 15.58
N THR A 96 -14.51 -13.48 16.24
CA THR A 96 -15.37 -14.52 16.81
C THR A 96 -16.12 -15.27 15.72
N ASP A 97 -16.41 -14.61 14.59
CA ASP A 97 -17.09 -15.23 13.44
C ASP A 97 -16.23 -16.30 12.74
N PHE A 98 -14.95 -16.40 13.09
CA PHE A 98 -14.02 -17.42 12.57
C PHE A 98 -13.67 -18.49 13.61
N GLU A 99 -14.36 -18.55 14.75
CA GLU A 99 -14.14 -19.60 15.74
C GLU A 99 -14.49 -20.98 15.18
N GLY A 100 -13.57 -21.93 15.30
CA GLY A 100 -13.70 -23.26 14.67
C GLY A 100 -13.37 -23.31 13.18
N ASP A 101 -13.17 -22.18 12.50
CA ASP A 101 -12.83 -22.08 11.08
C ASP A 101 -11.44 -21.46 10.86
N ASN A 102 -10.41 -22.19 11.28
CA ASN A 102 -9.01 -21.76 11.12
C ASN A 102 -8.58 -21.60 9.66
N LYS A 103 -9.27 -22.25 8.71
CA LYS A 103 -8.94 -22.19 7.29
C LYS A 103 -9.35 -20.85 6.69
N ASN A 104 -10.52 -20.34 7.07
CA ASN A 104 -10.98 -19.05 6.57
C ASN A 104 -10.53 -17.87 7.43
N ARG A 105 -10.03 -18.14 8.65
CA ARG A 105 -9.52 -17.10 9.55
C ARG A 105 -8.42 -16.24 8.88
N PRO A 106 -8.61 -14.90 8.83
CA PRO A 106 -7.63 -13.97 8.26
C PRO A 106 -6.27 -14.03 8.97
N LEU A 107 -5.19 -14.03 8.18
CA LEU A 107 -3.82 -14.07 8.69
C LEU A 107 -3.26 -12.65 8.90
N PRO A 108 -2.50 -12.40 9.99
CA PRO A 108 -1.84 -11.12 10.19
C PRO A 108 -0.72 -10.92 9.18
N ALA A 109 -0.57 -9.68 8.69
CA ALA A 109 0.62 -9.31 7.94
C ALA A 109 1.86 -9.34 8.86
N ARG A 110 3.00 -9.77 8.32
CA ARG A 110 4.29 -9.66 9.03
C ARG A 110 4.59 -8.20 9.43
N GLN A 111 4.17 -7.25 8.59
CA GLN A 111 4.34 -5.83 8.82
C GLN A 111 2.98 -5.13 8.80
N MET A 112 2.49 -4.75 9.97
CA MET A 112 1.28 -3.92 10.09
C MET A 112 1.55 -2.50 9.54
N LEU A 113 0.50 -1.91 8.99
CA LEU A 113 0.47 -0.57 8.43
C LEU A 113 -0.43 0.34 9.28
N ASN A 114 -0.04 1.60 9.42
CA ASN A 114 -0.93 2.63 9.94
C ASN A 114 -1.78 3.26 8.81
N GLU A 115 -2.78 4.06 9.18
CA GLU A 115 -3.70 4.69 8.23
C GLU A 115 -2.99 5.50 7.14
N ARG A 116 -1.95 6.27 7.50
CA ARG A 116 -1.16 7.06 6.55
C ARG A 116 -0.45 6.18 5.52
N GLN A 117 0.09 5.04 5.95
CA GLN A 117 0.73 4.08 5.06
C GLN A 117 -0.28 3.40 4.14
N ILE A 118 -1.44 2.99 4.68
CA ILE A 118 -2.51 2.37 3.89
C ILE A 118 -3.00 3.35 2.82
N LYS A 119 -3.30 4.59 3.19
CA LYS A 119 -3.71 5.64 2.24
C LYS A 119 -2.68 5.83 1.12
N ALA A 120 -1.40 5.91 1.47
CA ALA A 120 -0.34 6.06 0.48
C ALA A 120 -0.19 4.84 -0.44
N LEU A 121 -0.34 3.64 0.10
CA LEU A 121 -0.34 2.40 -0.67
C LEU A 121 -1.50 2.36 -1.67
N ILE A 122 -2.72 2.69 -1.22
CA ILE A 122 -3.89 2.70 -2.10
C ILE A 122 -3.74 3.75 -3.20
N ASN A 123 -3.25 4.95 -2.87
CA ASN A 123 -2.97 5.98 -3.89
C ASN A 123 -1.98 5.45 -4.94
N PHE A 124 -0.86 4.85 -4.52
CA PHE A 124 0.10 4.24 -5.45
C PHE A 124 -0.54 3.14 -6.32
N ILE A 125 -1.38 2.28 -5.75
CA ILE A 125 -2.08 1.24 -6.54
C ILE A 125 -2.96 1.89 -7.63
N VAL A 126 -3.74 2.90 -7.28
CA VAL A 126 -4.65 3.59 -8.21
C VAL A 126 -3.87 4.42 -9.25
N ASP A 127 -2.84 5.13 -8.81
CA ASP A 127 -2.12 6.11 -9.61
C ASP A 127 -1.01 5.49 -10.46
N ASP A 128 -0.51 4.29 -10.15
CA ASP A 128 0.64 3.69 -10.84
C ASP A 128 0.38 2.29 -11.40
N ILE A 129 -0.58 1.52 -10.86
CA ILE A 129 -0.75 0.10 -11.21
C ILE A 129 -2.08 -0.16 -11.90
N LYS A 130 -3.21 0.13 -11.24
CA LYS A 130 -4.56 -0.22 -11.69
C LYS A 130 -4.83 0.37 -13.08
N GLY A 131 -5.16 -0.50 -14.05
CA GLY A 131 -5.49 -0.13 -15.41
C GLY A 131 -4.35 0.51 -16.22
N LYS A 132 -3.11 0.51 -15.71
CA LYS A 132 -1.97 1.13 -16.39
C LYS A 132 -1.14 0.08 -17.11
N SER A 133 -0.58 0.42 -18.26
CA SER A 133 0.44 -0.40 -18.92
C SER A 133 1.75 -0.37 -18.13
N ILE A 134 2.56 -1.42 -18.26
CA ILE A 134 3.92 -1.45 -17.72
C ILE A 134 4.80 -0.53 -18.57
N THR A 135 5.50 0.40 -17.94
CA THR A 135 6.41 1.33 -18.62
C THR A 135 7.83 1.19 -18.08
N LYS A 136 8.81 1.55 -18.91
CA LYS A 136 10.22 1.64 -18.51
C LYS A 136 10.43 2.55 -17.31
N ASP A 137 9.75 3.70 -17.26
CA ASP A 137 9.83 4.63 -16.13
C ASP A 137 9.30 4.04 -14.82
N TYR A 138 8.17 3.33 -14.88
CA TYR A 138 7.66 2.60 -13.71
C TYR A 138 8.67 1.54 -13.26
N CYS A 139 9.23 0.77 -14.19
CA CYS A 139 10.24 -0.25 -13.88
C CYS A 139 11.48 0.36 -13.20
N LEU A 140 12.03 1.44 -13.75
CA LEU A 140 13.18 2.13 -13.17
C LEU A 140 12.88 2.71 -11.79
N ARG A 141 11.70 3.31 -11.57
CA ARG A 141 11.27 3.75 -10.23
C ARG A 141 11.13 2.57 -9.27
N PHE A 142 10.56 1.45 -9.73
CA PHE A 142 10.43 0.25 -8.91
C PHE A 142 11.79 -0.31 -8.51
N PHE A 143 12.76 -0.43 -9.40
CA PHE A 143 14.07 -0.99 -9.02
C PHE A 143 15.03 0.04 -8.42
N GLY A 144 14.80 1.33 -8.66
CA GLY A 144 15.67 2.43 -8.25
C GLY A 144 16.99 2.49 -9.03
N LYS A 145 17.15 1.64 -10.04
CA LYS A 145 18.33 1.53 -10.91
C LYS A 145 17.95 0.81 -12.21
N PRO A 146 18.76 0.95 -13.27
CA PRO A 146 18.63 0.12 -14.46
C PRO A 146 18.66 -1.37 -14.09
N SER A 147 17.83 -2.14 -14.78
CA SER A 147 17.81 -3.60 -14.71
C SER A 147 17.52 -4.15 -16.09
N ARG A 148 17.99 -5.37 -16.36
CA ARG A 148 17.74 -6.06 -17.63
C ARG A 148 16.26 -6.10 -17.99
N VAL A 149 15.40 -6.36 -17.00
CA VAL A 149 13.94 -6.39 -17.19
C VAL A 149 13.40 -5.05 -17.65
N CYS A 150 13.97 -3.92 -17.18
CA CYS A 150 13.56 -2.60 -17.63
C CYS A 150 14.09 -2.23 -19.02
N GLU A 151 15.14 -2.90 -19.50
CA GLU A 151 15.72 -2.68 -20.83
C GLU A 151 14.93 -3.41 -21.92
N GLU A 152 14.27 -4.49 -21.56
CA GLU A 152 13.45 -5.34 -22.43
C GLU A 152 11.98 -4.84 -22.58
N LEU A 153 11.60 -3.75 -21.88
CA LEU A 153 10.31 -3.05 -21.99
C LEU A 153 10.34 -1.93 -23.04
#